data_AF-A0A9X5CR05-F1
#
_entry.id   AF-A0A9X5CR05-F1
#
_cell.length_a   1.000
_cell.length_b   1.000
_cell.length_c   1.000
_cell.angle_alpha   90.00
_cell.angle_beta   90.00
_cell.angle_gamma   90.00
#
_symmetry.space_group_name_H-M   'P 1'
#
loop_
_entity.id
_entity.type
_entity.pdbx_description
1 polymer ?
#
loop_
_entity_poly.entity_id
_entity_poly.type
_entity_poly.pdbx_seq_one_letter_code
_entity_poly.pdbx_strand_id
1 'polypeptide(L)'
;MTRTARDLLRTITAELAPDPRSNPLVPRIAAGEADREVLALLALEQARVIPADRRAFLQLAVRSTAEPEADAYFTALAEGEALAQQRLPAFAAACGVDEDRAAAYLPLPGCQAYPAYVAWLALNAPPADAVLAVTANFSAWGGYCATIAAALRTHHGFDDEACAFFDFFAEPAEHLDRAAERAVQAALDAGRLDERRARAYGHLLQSYEALFWRTLERPA
;
A
#
# COMPACT_ATOMS: atom_id res chain seq x y z
N MET A 1 10.60 -18.44 -26.07
CA MET A 1 9.24 -18.02 -25.66
C MET A 1 9.33 -16.56 -25.25
N THR A 2 8.44 -15.70 -25.78
CA THR A 2 8.34 -14.30 -25.35
C THR A 2 7.84 -14.27 -23.90
N ARG A 3 8.54 -13.57 -23.01
CA ARG A 3 8.14 -13.45 -21.59
C ARG A 3 6.83 -12.66 -21.51
N THR A 4 5.82 -13.20 -20.83
CA THR A 4 4.51 -12.55 -20.70
C THR A 4 4.51 -11.52 -19.57
N ALA A 5 3.58 -10.55 -19.60
CA ALA A 5 3.37 -9.62 -18.48
C ALA A 5 3.11 -10.35 -17.15
N ARG A 6 2.33 -11.44 -17.19
CA ARG A 6 2.08 -12.29 -16.03
C ARG A 6 3.36 -12.91 -15.46
N ASP A 7 4.23 -13.43 -16.32
CA ASP A 7 5.52 -13.99 -15.89
C ASP A 7 6.40 -12.92 -15.25
N LEU A 8 6.41 -11.71 -15.82
CA LEU A 8 7.19 -10.59 -15.31
C LEU A 8 6.68 -10.13 -13.94
N LEU A 9 5.38 -9.92 -13.80
CA LEU A 9 4.73 -9.57 -12.53
C LEU A 9 5.03 -10.60 -11.45
N ARG A 10 4.79 -11.89 -11.73
CA ARG A 10 5.10 -12.99 -10.80
C ARG A 10 6.58 -12.98 -10.38
N THR A 11 7.49 -12.74 -11.33
CA THR A 11 8.93 -12.74 -11.07
C THR A 11 9.32 -11.56 -10.18
N ILE A 12 8.90 -10.34 -10.52
CA ILE A 12 9.26 -9.14 -9.76
C ILE A 12 8.61 -9.13 -8.38
N THR A 13 7.34 -9.58 -8.25
CA THR A 13 6.70 -9.75 -6.94
C THR A 13 7.48 -10.72 -6.05
N ALA A 14 7.99 -11.83 -6.60
CA ALA A 14 8.81 -12.76 -5.83
C ALA A 14 10.20 -12.18 -5.49
N GLU A 15 10.83 -11.47 -6.43
CA GLU A 15 12.13 -10.82 -6.22
C GLU A 15 12.07 -9.72 -5.15
N LEU A 16 10.96 -8.96 -5.12
CA LEU A 16 10.75 -7.82 -4.22
C LEU A 16 9.93 -8.19 -2.99
N ALA A 17 9.63 -9.46 -2.76
CA ALA A 17 8.91 -9.87 -1.55
C ALA A 17 9.69 -9.38 -0.31
N PRO A 18 9.01 -8.73 0.65
CA PRO A 18 9.69 -8.20 1.83
C PRO A 18 10.38 -9.31 2.62
N ASP A 19 11.54 -9.00 3.22
CA ASP A 19 12.13 -9.88 4.22
C ASP A 19 11.13 -10.04 5.37
N PRO A 20 10.71 -11.26 5.76
CA PRO A 20 9.77 -11.45 6.87
C PRO A 20 10.20 -10.77 8.18
N ARG A 21 11.50 -10.46 8.34
CA ARG A 21 12.07 -9.76 9.51
C ARG A 21 12.05 -8.23 9.37
N SER A 22 11.70 -7.68 8.21
CA SER A 22 11.70 -6.23 8.00
C SER A 22 10.47 -5.52 8.58
N ASN A 23 9.40 -6.27 8.87
CA ASN A 23 8.20 -5.80 9.54
C ASN A 23 8.14 -6.38 10.98
N PRO A 24 8.62 -5.64 11.99
CA PRO A 24 8.62 -6.14 13.36
C PRO A 24 7.25 -6.02 14.05
N LEU A 25 6.34 -5.19 13.54
CA LEU A 25 5.09 -4.86 14.20
C LEU A 25 3.97 -5.89 13.92
N VAL A 26 3.79 -6.29 12.65
CA VAL A 26 2.69 -7.21 12.30
C VAL A 26 2.73 -8.54 13.07
N PRO A 27 3.89 -9.19 13.28
CA PRO A 27 3.97 -10.38 14.13
C PRO A 27 3.54 -10.12 15.58
N ARG A 28 3.85 -8.94 16.15
CA ARG A 28 3.43 -8.58 17.50
C ARG A 28 1.93 -8.32 17.58
N ILE A 29 1.34 -7.67 16.57
CA ILE A 29 -0.11 -7.54 16.46
C ILE A 29 -0.74 -8.94 16.39
N ALA A 30 -0.20 -9.83 15.55
CA ALA A 30 -0.67 -11.20 15.40
C ALA A 30 -0.64 -12.01 16.71
N ALA A 31 0.34 -11.74 17.58
CA ALA A 31 0.45 -12.36 18.89
C ALA A 31 -0.40 -11.68 19.99
N GLY A 32 -1.06 -10.56 19.68
CA GLY A 32 -1.78 -9.74 20.67
C GLY A 32 -0.86 -8.93 21.59
N GLU A 33 0.41 -8.78 21.22
CA GLU A 33 1.47 -8.12 22.02
C GLU A 33 1.68 -6.64 21.64
N ALA A 34 0.88 -6.11 20.72
CA ALA A 34 0.91 -4.72 20.33
C ALA A 34 -0.02 -3.89 21.22
N ASP A 35 0.51 -2.82 21.82
CA ASP A 35 -0.31 -1.92 22.63
C ASP A 35 -1.35 -1.18 21.77
N ARG A 36 -2.50 -0.87 22.36
CA ARG A 36 -3.57 -0.10 21.67
C ARG A 36 -3.09 1.26 21.18
N GLU A 37 -2.08 1.84 21.85
CA GLU A 37 -1.44 3.09 21.41
C GLU A 37 -0.72 2.92 20.06
N VAL A 38 -0.06 1.80 19.82
CA VAL A 38 0.58 1.51 18.53
C VAL A 38 -0.46 1.34 17.43
N LEU A 39 -1.59 0.70 17.74
CA LEU A 39 -2.72 0.60 16.81
C LEU A 39 -3.35 1.98 16.51
N ALA A 40 -3.44 2.87 17.51
CA ALA A 40 -3.89 4.24 17.33
C ALA A 40 -2.94 5.04 16.43
N LEU A 41 -1.62 4.90 16.61
CA LEU A 41 -0.62 5.50 15.72
C LEU A 41 -0.72 4.96 14.30
N LEU A 42 -0.92 3.65 14.12
CA LEU A 42 -1.18 3.06 12.81
C LEU A 42 -2.40 3.71 12.14
N ALA A 43 -3.52 3.88 12.86
CA ALA A 43 -4.71 4.53 12.34
C ALA A 43 -4.45 5.99 11.92
N LEU A 44 -3.74 6.75 12.77
CA LEU A 44 -3.39 8.16 12.54
C LEU A 44 -2.45 8.34 11.35
N GLU A 45 -1.49 7.45 11.15
CA GLU A 45 -0.62 7.47 9.98
C GLU A 45 -1.38 7.11 8.70
N GLN A 46 -2.22 6.08 8.73
CA GLN A 46 -3.06 5.69 7.60
C GLN A 46 -4.01 6.81 7.18
N ALA A 47 -4.51 7.62 8.12
CA ALA A 47 -5.35 8.78 7.84
C ALA A 47 -4.63 9.86 6.99
N ARG A 48 -3.28 9.83 6.93
CA ARG A 48 -2.47 10.70 6.07
C ARG A 48 -1.95 9.98 4.82
N VAL A 49 -1.59 8.70 4.92
CA VAL A 49 -1.09 7.89 3.79
C VAL A 49 -2.16 7.76 2.71
N ILE A 50 -3.37 7.33 3.05
CA ILE A 50 -4.46 7.07 2.10
C ILE A 50 -4.76 8.28 1.19
N PRO A 51 -5.02 9.50 1.71
CA PRO A 51 -5.27 10.64 0.83
C PRO A 51 -4.03 11.08 0.04
N ALA A 52 -2.81 10.82 0.52
CA ALA A 52 -1.59 11.11 -0.23
C ALA A 52 -1.42 10.15 -1.41
N ASP A 53 -1.57 8.85 -1.18
CA ASP A 53 -1.48 7.80 -2.19
C ASP A 53 -2.58 7.96 -3.24
N ARG A 54 -3.83 8.22 -2.81
CA ARG A 54 -4.93 8.54 -3.71
C ARG A 54 -4.57 9.66 -4.69
N ARG A 55 -3.99 10.76 -4.19
CA ARG A 55 -3.59 11.90 -5.03
C ARG A 55 -2.46 11.54 -5.98
N ALA A 56 -1.50 10.75 -5.51
CA ALA A 56 -0.39 10.29 -6.34
C ALA A 56 -0.88 9.37 -7.47
N PHE A 57 -1.80 8.44 -7.18
CA PHE A 57 -2.40 7.57 -8.20
C PHE A 57 -3.24 8.37 -9.20
N LEU A 58 -4.05 9.34 -8.77
CA LEU A 58 -4.75 10.25 -9.70
C LEU A 58 -3.77 11.02 -10.60
N GLN A 59 -2.64 11.47 -10.05
CA GLN A 59 -1.62 12.15 -10.85
C GLN A 59 -0.96 11.21 -11.87
N LEU A 60 -0.72 9.95 -11.50
CA LEU A 60 -0.22 8.93 -12.43
C LEU A 60 -1.22 8.63 -13.53
N ALA A 61 -2.52 8.56 -13.21
CA ALA A 61 -3.59 8.40 -14.19
C ALA A 61 -3.60 9.54 -15.22
N VAL A 62 -3.55 10.80 -14.75
CA VAL A 62 -3.44 11.99 -15.62
C VAL A 62 -2.21 11.93 -16.54
N ARG A 63 -1.06 11.49 -16.01
CA ARG A 63 0.16 11.33 -16.80
C ARG A 63 0.12 10.13 -17.76
N SER A 64 -0.85 9.23 -17.59
CA SER A 64 -1.06 8.03 -18.40
C SER A 64 -2.15 8.19 -19.45
N THR A 65 -2.63 9.41 -19.73
CA THR A 65 -3.72 9.64 -20.70
C THR A 65 -3.45 9.12 -22.13
N ALA A 66 -2.17 8.97 -22.52
CA ALA A 66 -1.76 8.33 -23.77
C ALA A 66 -1.47 6.80 -23.64
N GLU A 67 -1.77 6.23 -22.46
CA GLU A 67 -1.52 4.85 -22.05
C GLU A 67 -2.77 4.28 -21.35
N PRO A 68 -3.86 3.97 -22.10
CA PRO A 68 -5.17 3.70 -21.51
C PRO A 68 -5.21 2.61 -20.43
N GLU A 69 -4.41 1.56 -20.58
CA GLU A 69 -4.34 0.48 -19.58
C GLU A 69 -3.64 0.93 -18.29
N ALA A 70 -2.60 1.78 -18.37
CA ALA A 70 -1.95 2.35 -17.20
C ALA A 70 -2.85 3.38 -16.50
N ASP A 71 -3.56 4.22 -17.27
CA ASP A 71 -4.58 5.14 -16.76
C ASP A 71 -5.67 4.38 -15.98
N ALA A 72 -6.25 3.34 -16.59
CA ALA A 72 -7.26 2.51 -15.94
C ALA A 72 -6.74 1.85 -14.65
N TYR A 73 -5.50 1.37 -14.65
CA TYR A 73 -4.86 0.80 -13.46
C TYR A 73 -4.74 1.82 -12.32
N PHE A 74 -4.18 3.00 -12.58
CA PHE A 74 -4.00 4.02 -11.55
C PHE A 74 -5.31 4.64 -11.08
N THR A 75 -6.30 4.78 -11.97
CA THR A 75 -7.66 5.20 -11.61
C THR A 75 -8.29 4.20 -10.64
N ALA A 76 -8.19 2.90 -10.93
CA ALA A 76 -8.71 1.85 -10.04
C ALA A 76 -8.01 1.86 -8.66
N LEU A 77 -6.69 2.08 -8.60
CA LEU A 77 -5.99 2.26 -7.32
C LEU A 77 -6.51 3.47 -6.53
N ALA A 78 -6.69 4.61 -7.20
CA ALA A 78 -7.21 5.81 -6.55
C ALA A 78 -8.65 5.64 -6.03
N GLU A 79 -9.49 4.86 -6.72
CA GLU A 79 -10.82 4.48 -6.27
C GLU A 79 -10.75 3.55 -5.04
N GLY A 80 -9.81 2.61 -5.04
CA GLY A 80 -9.51 1.76 -3.88
C GLY A 80 -9.16 2.58 -2.64
N GLU A 81 -8.26 3.55 -2.77
CA GLU A 81 -7.91 4.47 -1.67
C GLU A 81 -9.12 5.28 -1.17
N ALA A 82 -10.01 5.70 -2.07
CA ALA A 82 -11.22 6.42 -1.68
C ALA A 82 -12.18 5.54 -0.84
N LEU A 83 -12.27 4.25 -1.14
CA LEU A 83 -13.04 3.28 -0.36
C LEU A 83 -12.38 2.98 0.99
N ALA A 84 -11.06 2.79 0.99
CA ALA A 84 -10.29 2.58 2.22
C ALA A 84 -10.44 3.76 3.19
N GLN A 85 -10.42 4.99 2.67
CA GLN A 85 -10.61 6.22 3.46
C GLN A 85 -11.96 6.24 4.20
N GLN A 86 -13.01 5.67 3.61
CA GLN A 86 -14.35 5.62 4.24
C GLN A 86 -14.42 4.61 5.38
N ARG A 87 -13.57 3.57 5.37
CA ARG A 87 -13.57 2.48 6.36
C ARG A 87 -12.64 2.75 7.55
N LEU A 88 -11.61 3.58 7.37
CA LEU A 88 -10.62 3.89 8.40
C LEU A 88 -11.18 4.48 9.71
N PRO A 89 -12.23 5.35 9.72
CA PRO A 89 -12.70 5.98 10.94
C PRO A 89 -13.15 5.00 12.04
N ALA A 90 -13.74 3.86 11.67
CA ALA A 90 -14.18 2.86 12.64
C ALA A 90 -12.98 2.22 13.37
N PHE A 91 -11.91 1.90 12.64
CA PHE A 91 -10.65 1.43 13.23
C PHE A 91 -10.04 2.48 14.17
N ALA A 92 -9.96 3.74 13.73
CA ALA A 92 -9.43 4.83 14.53
C ALA A 92 -10.21 5.03 15.84
N ALA A 93 -11.54 5.04 15.78
CA ALA A 93 -12.41 5.14 16.95
C ALA A 93 -12.23 3.94 17.90
N ALA A 94 -12.14 2.72 17.36
CA ALA A 94 -11.84 1.52 18.13
C ALA A 94 -10.45 1.57 18.79
N CYS A 95 -9.51 2.36 18.27
CA CYS A 95 -8.22 2.63 18.92
C CYS A 95 -8.26 3.79 19.94
N GLY A 96 -9.42 4.45 20.13
CA GLY A 96 -9.53 5.62 21.01
C GLY A 96 -8.95 6.89 20.39
N VAL A 97 -9.01 7.01 19.06
CA VAL A 97 -8.67 8.23 18.33
C VAL A 97 -9.97 9.02 18.09
N ASP A 98 -10.08 10.16 18.76
CA ASP A 98 -11.12 11.16 18.53
C ASP A 98 -10.61 12.30 17.63
N GLU A 99 -11.48 13.27 17.34
CA GLU A 99 -11.16 14.41 16.48
C GLU A 99 -10.03 15.28 17.04
N ASP A 100 -10.02 15.53 18.35
CA ASP A 100 -9.01 16.35 19.02
C ASP A 100 -7.63 15.68 18.95
N ARG A 101 -7.57 14.37 19.21
CA ARG A 101 -6.34 13.60 19.10
C ARG A 101 -5.84 13.53 17.66
N ALA A 102 -6.74 13.34 16.69
CA ALA A 102 -6.38 13.36 15.28
C ALA A 102 -5.85 14.73 14.83
N ALA A 103 -6.42 15.82 15.33
CA ALA A 103 -5.97 17.18 15.03
C ALA A 103 -4.61 17.51 15.68
N ALA A 104 -4.36 17.04 16.90
CA ALA A 104 -3.11 17.25 17.61
C ALA A 104 -1.95 16.39 17.08
N TYR A 105 -2.24 15.35 16.29
CA TYR A 105 -1.27 14.37 15.86
C TYR A 105 -0.23 14.93 14.87
N LEU A 106 1.05 14.81 15.23
CA LEU A 106 2.18 15.09 14.34
C LEU A 106 2.66 13.77 13.70
N PRO A 107 2.70 13.68 12.36
CA PRO A 107 3.09 12.45 11.69
C PRO A 107 4.57 12.12 11.89
N LEU A 108 4.87 10.83 11.96
CA LEU A 108 6.23 10.33 12.14
C LEU A 108 6.96 10.37 10.79
N PRO A 109 8.15 10.99 10.71
CA PRO A 109 8.87 11.11 9.44
C PRO A 109 9.14 9.77 8.74
N GLY A 110 9.40 8.70 9.52
CA GLY A 110 9.62 7.36 8.99
C GLY A 110 8.37 6.74 8.34
N CYS A 111 7.18 7.08 8.85
CA CYS A 111 5.91 6.66 8.25
C CYS A 111 5.57 7.48 7.00
N GLN A 112 6.00 8.74 6.95
CA GLN A 112 5.75 9.63 5.81
C GLN A 112 6.71 9.43 4.63
N ALA A 113 7.80 8.68 4.81
CA ALA A 113 8.76 8.40 3.74
C ALA A 113 8.13 7.62 2.56
N TYR A 114 7.25 6.66 2.85
CA TYR A 114 6.55 5.89 1.83
C TYR A 114 5.62 6.76 0.96
N PRO A 115 4.60 7.47 1.51
CA PRO A 115 3.72 8.28 0.68
C PRO A 115 4.45 9.44 -0.02
N ALA A 116 5.52 9.99 0.59
CA ALA A 116 6.38 10.96 -0.09
C ALA A 116 7.06 10.38 -1.32
N TYR A 117 7.49 9.12 -1.27
CA TYR A 117 8.09 8.43 -2.40
C TYR A 117 7.06 8.03 -3.47
N VAL A 118 5.85 7.61 -3.08
CA VAL A 118 4.75 7.40 -4.04
C VAL A 118 4.40 8.69 -4.77
N ALA A 119 4.36 9.83 -4.08
CA ALA A 119 4.21 11.14 -4.70
C ALA A 119 5.39 11.48 -5.63
N TRP A 120 6.62 11.13 -5.25
CA TRP A 120 7.78 11.29 -6.14
C TRP A 120 7.66 10.46 -7.41
N LEU A 121 7.21 9.19 -7.33
CA LEU A 121 6.92 8.37 -8.50
C LEU A 121 5.86 9.04 -9.38
N ALA A 122 4.80 9.55 -8.77
CA ALA A 122 3.74 10.22 -9.50
C ALA A 122 4.20 11.46 -10.28
N LEU A 123 5.20 12.17 -9.79
CA LEU A 123 5.76 13.34 -10.46
C LEU A 123 6.85 12.98 -11.48
N ASN A 124 7.64 11.93 -11.23
CA ASN A 124 8.92 11.73 -11.93
C ASN A 124 9.02 10.41 -12.70
N ALA A 125 8.39 9.34 -12.24
CA ALA A 125 8.53 8.03 -12.87
C ALA A 125 7.77 7.99 -14.22
N PRO A 126 8.27 7.27 -15.23
CA PRO A 126 7.45 6.87 -16.37
C PRO A 126 6.28 5.99 -15.89
N PRO A 127 5.05 6.22 -16.35
CA PRO A 127 3.89 5.47 -15.84
C PRO A 127 4.02 3.96 -15.97
N ALA A 128 4.51 3.46 -17.10
CA ALA A 128 4.76 2.04 -17.33
C ALA A 128 5.64 1.39 -16.24
N ASP A 129 6.72 2.05 -15.83
CA ASP A 129 7.62 1.53 -14.80
C ASP A 129 6.98 1.60 -13.41
N ALA A 130 6.21 2.66 -13.16
CA ALA A 130 5.48 2.84 -11.91
C ALA A 130 4.41 1.76 -11.72
N VAL A 131 3.70 1.35 -12.78
CA VAL A 131 2.73 0.23 -12.73
C VAL A 131 3.41 -1.02 -12.17
N LEU A 132 4.56 -1.39 -12.75
CA LEU A 132 5.27 -2.61 -12.36
C LEU A 132 5.81 -2.54 -10.92
N ALA A 133 6.39 -1.40 -10.54
CA ALA A 133 6.92 -1.19 -9.20
C ALA A 133 5.83 -1.20 -8.11
N VAL A 134 4.72 -0.52 -8.36
CA VAL A 134 3.59 -0.40 -7.42
C VAL A 134 2.86 -1.74 -7.27
N THR A 135 2.62 -2.45 -8.37
CA THR A 135 1.95 -3.78 -8.31
C THR A 135 2.74 -4.78 -7.47
N ALA A 136 4.07 -4.77 -7.56
CA ALA A 136 4.92 -5.65 -6.78
C ALA A 136 4.88 -5.35 -5.27
N ASN A 137 4.55 -4.12 -4.87
CA ASN A 137 4.46 -3.74 -3.46
C ASN A 137 3.14 -4.18 -2.82
N PHE A 138 2.01 -4.01 -3.53
CA PHE A 138 0.67 -4.29 -3.00
C PHE A 138 0.45 -5.73 -2.53
N SER A 139 1.14 -6.72 -3.12
CA SER A 139 0.96 -8.12 -2.74
C SER A 139 1.34 -8.41 -1.29
N ALA A 140 2.31 -7.68 -0.71
CA ALA A 140 2.70 -7.86 0.68
C ALA A 140 1.69 -7.24 1.66
N TRP A 141 1.21 -6.04 1.32
CA TRP A 141 0.24 -5.27 2.11
C TRP A 141 -1.04 -6.06 2.40
N GLY A 142 -1.63 -6.71 1.39
CA GLY A 142 -2.86 -7.50 1.59
C GLY A 142 -2.69 -8.64 2.61
N GLY A 143 -1.53 -9.31 2.61
CA GLY A 143 -1.20 -10.34 3.60
C GLY A 143 -1.03 -9.79 5.02
N TYR A 144 -0.45 -8.60 5.16
CA TYR A 144 -0.37 -7.90 6.45
C TYR A 144 -1.76 -7.51 6.95
N CYS A 145 -2.61 -6.95 6.09
CA CYS A 145 -3.98 -6.60 6.44
C CYS A 145 -4.79 -7.82 6.89
N ALA A 146 -4.70 -8.94 6.19
CA ALA A 146 -5.36 -10.19 6.59
C ALA A 146 -4.93 -10.64 7.99
N THR A 147 -3.62 -10.57 8.28
CA THR A 147 -3.06 -10.92 9.58
C THR A 147 -3.54 -9.98 10.68
N ILE A 148 -3.52 -8.66 10.43
CA ILE A 148 -3.97 -7.64 11.38
C ILE A 148 -5.46 -7.82 11.67
N ALA A 149 -6.31 -7.96 10.65
CA ALA A 149 -7.75 -8.08 10.82
C ALA A 149 -8.15 -9.30 11.67
N ALA A 150 -7.47 -10.44 11.49
CA ALA A 150 -7.69 -11.63 12.30
C ALA A 150 -7.30 -11.41 13.78
N ALA A 151 -6.16 -10.74 13.98
CA ALA A 151 -5.62 -10.47 15.31
C ALA A 151 -6.45 -9.44 16.10
N LEU A 152 -6.93 -8.38 15.44
CA LEU A 152 -7.80 -7.37 16.05
C LEU A 152 -9.07 -7.99 16.64
N ARG A 153 -9.69 -8.93 15.93
CA ARG A 153 -10.86 -9.68 16.44
C ARG A 153 -10.51 -10.59 17.61
N THR A 154 -9.41 -11.33 17.48
CA THR A 154 -9.05 -12.40 18.42
C THR A 154 -8.45 -11.88 19.73
N HIS A 155 -7.60 -10.86 19.66
CA HIS A 155 -6.82 -10.38 20.80
C HIS A 155 -7.27 -9.02 21.33
N HIS A 156 -7.86 -8.17 20.48
CA HIS A 156 -8.24 -6.81 20.85
C HIS A 156 -9.76 -6.61 21.01
N GLY A 157 -10.57 -7.62 20.65
CA GLY A 157 -12.03 -7.60 20.79
C GLY A 157 -12.72 -6.60 19.86
N PHE A 158 -12.08 -6.25 18.73
CA PHE A 158 -12.65 -5.34 17.75
C PHE A 158 -13.74 -6.05 16.95
N ASP A 159 -14.80 -5.30 16.61
CA ASP A 159 -15.89 -5.81 15.78
C ASP A 159 -15.56 -5.75 14.28
N ASP A 160 -16.49 -6.23 13.44
CA ASP A 160 -16.30 -6.25 12.00
C ASP A 160 -16.22 -4.85 11.38
N GLU A 161 -16.87 -3.85 11.97
CA GLU A 161 -16.80 -2.48 11.49
C GLU A 161 -15.39 -1.89 11.70
N ALA A 162 -14.81 -2.11 12.88
CA ALA A 162 -13.44 -1.70 13.19
C ALA A 162 -12.38 -2.47 12.39
N CYS A 163 -12.68 -3.68 11.91
CA CYS A 163 -11.77 -4.47 11.08
C CYS A 163 -11.92 -4.20 9.57
N ALA A 164 -13.02 -3.57 9.13
CA ALA A 164 -13.39 -3.41 7.72
C ALA A 164 -12.33 -2.72 6.85
N PHE A 165 -11.51 -1.84 7.44
CA PHE A 165 -10.39 -1.20 6.76
C PHE A 165 -9.34 -2.24 6.32
N PHE A 166 -8.96 -3.15 7.22
CA PHE A 166 -7.98 -4.19 6.90
C PHE A 166 -8.59 -5.29 6.04
N ASP A 167 -9.84 -5.68 6.30
CA ASP A 167 -10.54 -6.68 5.48
C ASP A 167 -10.60 -6.23 4.00
N PHE A 168 -10.83 -4.94 3.76
CA PHE A 168 -10.84 -4.38 2.41
C PHE A 168 -9.57 -4.69 1.60
N PHE A 169 -8.40 -4.51 2.21
CA PHE A 169 -7.12 -4.76 1.55
C PHE A 169 -6.71 -6.24 1.59
N ALA A 170 -7.28 -7.03 2.50
CA ALA A 170 -7.05 -8.47 2.60
C ALA A 170 -7.78 -9.26 1.49
N GLU A 171 -8.89 -8.72 0.97
CA GLU A 171 -9.66 -9.35 -0.10
C GLU A 171 -8.87 -9.37 -1.43
N PRO A 172 -8.84 -10.51 -2.16
CA PRO A 172 -8.23 -10.58 -3.47
C PRO A 172 -8.88 -9.59 -4.46
N ALA A 173 -8.07 -8.72 -5.05
CA ALA A 173 -8.53 -7.71 -5.99
C ALA A 173 -8.30 -8.15 -7.45
N GLU A 174 -9.00 -9.21 -7.91
CA GLU A 174 -8.77 -9.76 -9.26
C GLU A 174 -8.89 -8.72 -10.38
N HIS A 175 -9.75 -7.72 -10.20
CA HIS A 175 -9.91 -6.62 -11.15
C HIS A 175 -8.64 -5.76 -11.27
N LEU A 176 -7.96 -5.47 -10.15
CA LEU A 176 -6.68 -4.77 -10.10
C LEU A 176 -5.56 -5.66 -10.67
N ASP A 177 -5.53 -6.95 -10.34
CA ASP A 177 -4.53 -7.88 -10.91
C ASP A 177 -4.63 -7.93 -12.44
N ARG A 178 -5.85 -8.02 -12.97
CA ARG A 178 -6.10 -7.98 -14.41
C ARG A 178 -5.73 -6.62 -15.02
N ALA A 179 -5.99 -5.51 -14.33
CA ALA A 179 -5.60 -4.18 -14.80
C ALA A 179 -4.07 -4.02 -14.86
N ALA A 180 -3.36 -4.48 -13.83
CA ALA A 180 -1.91 -4.49 -13.80
C ALA A 180 -1.32 -5.35 -14.93
N GLU A 181 -1.84 -6.56 -15.15
CA GLU A 181 -1.39 -7.45 -16.22
C GLU A 181 -1.56 -6.79 -17.61
N ARG A 182 -2.71 -6.16 -17.87
CA ARG A 182 -2.94 -5.44 -19.14
C ARG A 182 -2.03 -4.24 -19.30
N ALA A 183 -1.84 -3.44 -18.25
CA ALA A 183 -0.97 -2.26 -18.27
C ALA A 183 0.50 -2.63 -18.53
N VAL A 184 1.00 -3.67 -17.85
CA VAL A 184 2.36 -4.19 -18.08
C VAL A 184 2.49 -4.78 -19.48
N GLN A 185 1.49 -5.53 -19.97
CA GLN A 185 1.53 -6.09 -21.32
C GLN A 185 1.56 -4.99 -22.38
N ALA A 186 0.71 -3.97 -22.26
CA ALA A 186 0.69 -2.83 -23.17
C ALA A 186 2.02 -2.05 -23.16
N ALA A 187 2.67 -1.94 -22.00
CA ALA A 187 3.98 -1.29 -21.89
C ALA A 187 5.11 -2.12 -22.53
N LEU A 188 5.06 -3.45 -22.38
CA LEU A 188 5.98 -4.38 -23.04
C LEU A 188 5.83 -4.32 -24.56
N ASP A 189 4.59 -4.40 -25.06
CA ASP A 189 4.29 -4.37 -26.50
C ASP A 189 4.71 -3.05 -27.15
N ALA A 190 4.59 -1.94 -26.41
CA ALA A 190 5.02 -0.62 -26.85
C ALA A 190 6.52 -0.34 -26.65
N GLY A 191 7.27 -1.24 -26.01
CA GLY A 191 8.70 -1.04 -25.70
C GLY A 191 8.97 0.13 -24.73
N ARG A 192 7.99 0.48 -23.88
CA ARG A 192 8.05 1.62 -22.95
C ARG A 192 8.52 1.26 -21.54
N LEU A 193 8.63 -0.03 -21.24
CA LEU A 193 8.97 -0.52 -19.91
C LEU A 193 10.48 -0.67 -19.73
N ASP A 194 11.05 0.05 -18.77
CA ASP A 194 12.40 -0.19 -18.27
C ASP A 194 12.34 -1.03 -16.99
N GLU A 195 12.47 -2.35 -17.15
CA GLU A 195 12.34 -3.25 -16.01
C GLU A 195 13.42 -3.05 -14.94
N ARG A 196 14.60 -2.50 -15.28
CA ARG A 196 15.66 -2.24 -14.30
C ARG A 196 15.28 -1.04 -13.42
N ARG A 197 14.74 0.01 -14.04
CA ARG A 197 14.25 1.19 -13.33
C ARG A 197 13.04 0.85 -12.47
N ALA A 198 12.10 0.06 -12.99
CA ALA A 198 10.95 -0.43 -12.22
C ALA A 198 11.38 -1.24 -10.98
N ARG A 199 12.38 -2.13 -11.10
CA ARG A 199 12.95 -2.86 -9.94
C ARG A 199 13.57 -1.93 -8.91
N ALA A 200 14.32 -0.91 -9.35
CA ALA A 200 14.89 0.08 -8.44
C ALA A 200 13.80 0.85 -7.67
N TYR A 201 12.69 1.18 -8.36
CA TYR A 201 11.55 1.81 -7.71
C TYR A 201 10.86 0.91 -6.69
N GLY A 202 10.61 -0.35 -7.06
CA GLY A 202 10.00 -1.34 -6.17
C GLY A 202 10.85 -1.64 -4.93
N HIS A 203 12.17 -1.69 -5.08
CA HIS A 203 13.09 -1.84 -3.94
C HIS A 203 12.97 -0.67 -2.94
N LEU A 204 12.83 0.56 -3.43
CA LEU A 204 12.65 1.73 -2.56
C LEU A 204 11.27 1.72 -1.87
N LEU A 205 10.20 1.34 -2.59
CA LEU A 205 8.87 1.16 -1.97
C LEU A 205 8.92 0.16 -0.81
N GLN A 206 9.49 -1.02 -1.04
CA GLN A 206 9.67 -2.05 0.00
C GLN A 206 10.52 -1.56 1.18
N SER A 207 11.60 -0.82 0.90
CA SER A 207 12.47 -0.27 1.93
C SER A 207 11.76 0.78 2.80
N TYR A 208 10.93 1.63 2.20
CA TYR A 208 10.14 2.63 2.91
C TYR A 208 8.95 2.02 3.66
N GLU A 209 8.32 0.97 3.13
CA GLU A 209 7.32 0.19 3.85
C GLU A 209 7.94 -0.48 5.10
N ALA A 210 9.12 -1.09 4.97
CA ALA A 210 9.85 -1.61 6.14
C ALA A 210 10.20 -0.52 7.16
N LEU A 211 10.54 0.70 6.70
CA LEU A 211 10.76 1.85 7.59
C LEU A 211 9.48 2.27 8.30
N PHE A 212 8.34 2.28 7.61
CA PHE A 212 7.02 2.56 8.19
C PHE A 212 6.74 1.62 9.39
N TRP A 213 6.87 0.31 9.18
CA TRP A 213 6.63 -0.68 10.23
C TRP A 213 7.58 -0.56 11.43
N ARG A 214 8.88 -0.34 11.18
CA ARG A 214 9.86 -0.11 12.27
C ARG A 214 9.60 1.18 13.05
N THR A 215 9.11 2.21 12.37
CA THR A 215 8.82 3.51 13.00
C THR A 215 7.62 3.39 13.95
N LEU A 216 6.59 2.64 13.57
CA LEU A 216 5.44 2.37 14.42
C LEU A 216 5.74 1.48 15.63
N GLU A 217 6.73 0.57 15.54
CA GLU A 217 7.10 -0.28 16.67
C GLU A 217 7.78 0.50 17.81
N ARG A 218 8.50 1.58 17.47
CA ARG A 218 9.27 2.40 18.42
C ARG A 218 8.82 3.86 18.36
N PRO A 219 7.58 4.19 18.76
CA PRO A 219 7.21 5.58 18.91
C PRO A 219 8.11 6.20 19.98
N ALA A 220 8.86 7.24 19.60
CA ALA A 220 9.82 7.94 20.44
C ALA A 220 9.14 8.73 21.56
#